data_AF-A0A2K1QS45-F1
#
_entry.id   AF-A0A2K1QS45-F1
#
_cell.length_a   1.000
_cell.length_b   1.000
_cell.length_c   1.000
_cell.angle_alpha   90.00
_cell.angle_beta   90.00
_cell.angle_gamma   90.00
#
_symmetry.space_group_name_H-M   'P 1'
#
loop_
_entity.id
_entity.type
_entity.pdbx_description
1 polymer ?
#
loop_
_entity_poly.entity_id
_entity_poly.type
_entity_poly.pdbx_seq_one_letter_code
_entity_poly.pdbx_strand_id
1 'polypeptide(L)'
;MASHVFVIDSAARRQQVKTTPSTYLRDVLEEACKRFGKDPEQFMLTDSSRPPKTLDLSLTLRLSGLVNGARLQLVQASRSPSVINVALKLPQSIGGQRLQDKFPSNTSLWLILRKFEEAVAGGVPQKLNLTQRGAPSTASGSGRLEYEQPVIKIMQRELTEFAGLQKSLAQLGYNSGSVLLQLEFRNSGIPIEEAIAQISQYFSEATKSDTPSSTTQPATAPGTHSAAAGQMSSAPGPPDTSVLVSNPVSEVTHSEDVEMTLAPSASESTQPREEVGLGASSAEGPPSLPPSADPLTEATSASKPPEPSISVYKPPTNATPLAATQAPSDSDFTPTVEHAQAHQAVLARASQNRRLQSDAEVAAEQAKRAEALKEVKSTTIRVRFPDQMQVDLVVGPEETASGLYEKVKGMLRDEALGFELRYTGTKGAPVTLEREGKEAGTSLIRGLGWRGRMLVTMVWEAGVPLDKRTGVLKESLVGQAKELSVPQPVAGGAEGTKGKVMDKMEQKKDGGKGKGDLEAKMKKFLGFGKK
;
A
#
# COMPACT_ATOMS: atom_id res chain seq x y z
N MET A 1 11.23 36.56 7.24
CA MET A 1 9.75 36.57 7.41
C MET A 1 9.37 35.51 8.44
N ALA A 2 8.36 35.77 9.28
CA ALA A 2 7.80 34.75 10.17
C ALA A 2 6.64 34.04 9.46
N SER A 3 6.62 32.72 9.53
CA SER A 3 5.48 31.92 9.09
C SER A 3 4.53 31.67 10.26
N HIS A 4 3.34 31.16 9.96
CA HIS A 4 2.44 30.62 10.97
C HIS A 4 1.67 29.43 10.41
N VAL A 5 1.18 28.57 11.30
CA VAL A 5 0.39 27.39 11.00
C VAL A 5 -0.81 27.37 11.95
N PHE A 6 -1.97 26.97 11.46
CA PHE A 6 -3.17 26.81 12.29
C PHE A 6 -3.40 25.33 12.56
N VAL A 7 -3.23 24.91 13.81
CA VAL A 7 -3.56 23.54 14.24
C VAL A 7 -5.00 23.53 14.78
N ILE A 8 -5.81 22.59 14.31
CA ILE A 8 -7.22 22.42 14.67
C ILE A 8 -7.38 21.09 15.42
N ASP A 9 -7.87 21.18 16.64
CA ASP A 9 -8.13 20.03 17.52
C ASP A 9 -9.40 19.28 17.11
N SER A 10 -9.56 18.02 17.57
CA SER A 10 -10.79 17.23 17.35
C SER A 10 -12.05 17.91 17.93
N ALA A 11 -11.89 18.77 18.94
CA ALA A 11 -12.91 19.64 19.51
C ALA A 11 -13.12 20.96 18.71
N ALA A 12 -12.71 21.01 17.44
CA ALA A 12 -12.72 22.18 16.55
C ALA A 12 -11.96 23.43 17.04
N ARG A 13 -11.24 23.34 18.18
CA ARG A 13 -10.43 24.43 18.74
C ARG A 13 -9.25 24.73 17.82
N ARG A 14 -9.11 25.97 17.36
CA ARG A 14 -8.01 26.43 16.49
C ARG A 14 -6.93 27.16 17.30
N GLN A 15 -5.67 26.75 17.16
CA GLN A 15 -4.50 27.44 17.71
C GLN A 15 -3.58 27.91 16.58
N GLN A 16 -2.99 29.10 16.75
CA GLN A 16 -1.98 29.63 15.84
C GLN A 16 -0.59 29.40 16.43
N VAL A 17 0.21 28.59 15.74
CA VAL A 17 1.62 28.37 16.05
C VAL A 17 2.46 29.27 15.14
N LYS A 18 3.44 29.98 15.71
CA LYS A 18 4.33 30.87 14.96
C LYS A 18 5.57 30.07 14.57
N THR A 19 5.85 29.95 13.28
CA THR A 19 6.83 29.00 12.74
C THR A 19 7.90 29.70 11.91
N THR A 20 8.99 29.00 11.66
CA THR A 20 10.02 29.41 10.69
C THR A 20 10.16 28.31 9.63
N PRO A 21 10.82 28.57 8.49
CA PRO A 21 11.09 27.51 7.52
C PRO A 21 11.91 26.33 8.07
N SER A 22 12.59 26.49 9.22
CA SER A 22 13.44 25.48 9.87
C SER A 22 12.83 24.80 11.11
N THR A 23 11.68 25.23 11.64
CA THR A 23 11.00 24.50 12.72
C THR A 23 10.54 23.13 12.24
N TYR A 24 10.72 22.09 13.06
CA TYR A 24 10.23 20.74 12.75
C TYR A 24 8.73 20.63 13.00
N LEU A 25 8.04 19.79 12.21
CA LEU A 25 6.61 19.53 12.43
C LEU A 25 6.34 18.85 13.78
N ARG A 26 7.30 18.09 14.30
CA ARG A 26 7.30 17.60 15.68
C ARG A 26 7.26 18.75 16.71
N ASP A 27 8.08 19.78 16.54
CA ASP A 27 8.11 20.93 17.47
C ASP A 27 6.77 21.71 17.42
N VAL A 28 6.18 21.85 16.22
CA VAL A 28 4.85 22.45 16.00
C VAL A 28 3.73 21.65 16.66
N LEU A 29 3.80 20.31 16.61
CA LEU A 29 2.87 19.42 17.31
C LEU A 29 2.96 19.66 18.81
N GLU A 30 4.18 19.71 19.37
CA GLU A 30 4.37 19.95 20.79
C GLU A 30 3.86 21.32 21.25
N GLU A 31 4.12 22.42 20.52
CA GLU A 31 3.55 23.73 20.87
C GLU A 31 2.02 23.74 20.83
N ALA A 32 1.40 23.05 19.87
CA ALA A 32 -0.05 22.92 19.80
C ALA A 32 -0.59 22.08 20.97
N CYS A 33 0.00 20.91 21.24
CA CYS A 33 -0.41 20.02 22.32
C CYS A 33 -0.26 20.66 23.71
N LYS A 34 0.83 21.40 23.96
CA LYS A 34 1.04 22.21 25.17
C LYS A 34 -0.06 23.26 25.35
N ARG A 35 -0.55 23.88 24.27
CA ARG A 35 -1.69 24.84 24.29
C ARG A 35 -3.07 24.20 24.38
N PHE A 36 -3.22 22.94 23.94
CA PHE A 36 -4.49 22.21 23.97
C PHE A 36 -4.71 21.39 25.25
N GLY A 37 -3.66 21.19 26.06
CA GLY A 37 -3.68 20.33 27.25
C GLY A 37 -3.66 18.85 26.90
N LYS A 38 -2.75 18.44 26.00
CA LYS A 38 -2.71 17.08 25.41
C LYS A 38 -1.28 16.54 25.33
N ASP A 39 -1.13 15.22 25.41
CA ASP A 39 0.18 14.54 25.30
C ASP A 39 0.66 14.47 23.84
N PRO A 40 1.85 14.97 23.50
CA PRO A 40 2.31 15.01 22.11
C PRO A 40 2.61 13.62 21.50
N GLU A 41 2.82 12.58 22.32
CA GLU A 41 2.98 11.20 21.83
C GLU A 41 1.67 10.57 21.34
N GLN A 42 0.51 11.05 21.82
CA GLN A 42 -0.79 10.46 21.50
C GLN A 42 -1.43 11.03 20.21
N PHE A 43 -0.78 11.97 19.54
CA PHE A 43 -1.34 12.66 18.37
C PHE A 43 -0.34 12.74 17.20
N MET A 44 -0.89 12.95 16.01
CA MET A 44 -0.18 13.25 14.77
C MET A 44 -0.83 14.46 14.09
N LEU A 45 -0.08 15.13 13.22
CA LEU A 45 -0.59 16.18 12.35
C LEU A 45 -0.97 15.58 10.99
N THR A 46 -2.14 15.93 10.50
CA THR A 46 -2.56 15.70 9.11
C THR A 46 -2.83 17.04 8.44
N ASP A 47 -2.48 17.19 7.16
CA ASP A 47 -2.89 18.36 6.39
C ASP A 47 -4.40 18.31 6.10
N SER A 48 -5.07 19.46 6.16
CA SER A 48 -6.51 19.62 5.95
C SER A 48 -6.90 19.67 4.45
N SER A 49 -5.96 19.37 3.55
CA SER A 49 -6.22 19.18 2.12
C SER A 49 -7.12 17.96 1.86
N ARG A 50 -7.65 17.85 0.64
CA ARG A 50 -8.37 16.66 0.17
C ARG A 50 -7.54 15.99 -0.94
N PRO A 51 -7.18 14.69 -0.82
CA PRO A 51 -7.38 13.81 0.34
C PRO A 51 -6.51 14.23 1.55
N PRO A 52 -6.94 13.95 2.80
CA PRO A 52 -6.19 14.31 4.00
C PRO A 52 -4.88 13.53 4.06
N LYS A 53 -3.76 14.25 4.07
CA LYS A 53 -2.41 13.68 4.03
C LYS A 53 -1.80 13.63 5.42
N THR A 54 -1.33 12.45 5.85
CA THR A 54 -0.49 12.32 7.06
C THR A 54 0.84 13.04 6.84
N LEU A 55 1.26 13.83 7.84
CA LEU A 55 2.53 14.55 7.79
C LEU A 55 3.61 13.76 8.52
N ASP A 56 4.78 13.67 7.90
CA ASP A 56 6.00 13.19 8.53
C ASP A 56 6.51 14.26 9.51
N LEU A 57 6.47 13.94 10.81
CA LEU A 57 6.81 14.87 11.88
C LEU A 57 8.31 15.16 11.94
N SER A 58 9.15 14.34 11.32
CA SER A 58 10.61 14.52 11.25
C SER A 58 11.05 15.59 10.24
N LEU A 59 10.15 16.06 9.38
CA LEU A 59 10.43 17.10 8.40
C LEU A 59 10.36 18.52 9.01
N THR A 60 11.18 19.42 8.47
CA THR A 60 11.02 20.87 8.70
C THR A 60 9.84 21.41 7.89
N LEU A 61 9.30 22.56 8.32
CA LEU A 61 8.19 23.23 7.61
C LEU A 61 8.51 23.42 6.11
N ARG A 62 9.75 23.82 5.75
CA ARG A 62 10.19 23.96 4.35
C ARG A 62 10.13 22.64 3.58
N LEU A 63 10.54 21.52 4.17
CA LEU A 63 10.57 20.21 3.50
C LEU A 63 9.20 19.53 3.45
N SER A 64 8.27 19.90 4.35
CA SER A 64 6.91 19.36 4.38
C SER A 64 6.02 19.79 3.19
N GLY A 65 6.40 20.85 2.47
CA GLY A 65 5.60 21.46 1.41
C GLY A 65 4.41 22.31 1.89
N LEU A 66 4.25 22.52 3.20
CA LEU A 66 3.16 23.31 3.76
C LEU A 66 3.30 24.81 3.44
N VAL A 67 2.20 25.41 2.99
CA VAL A 67 2.08 26.85 2.75
C VAL A 67 2.01 27.66 4.07
N ASN A 68 2.37 28.93 4.03
CA ASN A 68 2.16 29.84 5.16
C ASN A 68 0.65 29.98 5.44
N GLY A 69 0.24 29.86 6.71
CA GLY A 69 -1.17 29.82 7.09
C GLY A 69 -1.88 28.48 6.83
N ALA A 70 -1.15 27.41 6.53
CA ALA A 70 -1.72 26.06 6.38
C ALA A 70 -2.57 25.64 7.59
N ARG A 71 -3.62 24.85 7.31
CA ARG A 71 -4.53 24.30 8.31
C ARG A 71 -4.17 22.84 8.54
N LEU A 72 -3.63 22.54 9.71
CA LEU A 72 -3.34 21.18 10.14
C LEU A 72 -4.44 20.71 11.09
N GLN A 73 -4.84 19.46 10.96
CA GLN A 73 -5.74 18.79 11.89
C GLN A 73 -4.92 17.91 12.83
N LEU A 74 -5.24 17.97 14.12
CA LEU A 74 -4.67 17.10 15.15
C LEU A 74 -5.49 15.81 15.22
N VAL A 75 -4.89 14.69 14.83
CA VAL A 75 -5.51 13.36 14.77
C VAL A 75 -4.84 12.44 15.78
N GLN A 76 -5.58 11.51 16.39
CA GLN A 76 -4.99 10.58 17.34
C GLN A 76 -4.00 9.62 16.65
N ALA A 77 -2.82 9.43 17.23
CA ALA A 77 -1.80 8.51 16.73
C ALA A 77 -2.17 7.05 17.00
N SER A 78 -1.57 6.12 16.24
CA SER A 78 -1.65 4.69 16.54
C SER A 78 -0.94 4.38 17.86
N ARG A 79 -1.66 3.76 18.81
CA ARG A 79 -1.11 3.37 20.13
C ARG A 79 -0.02 2.27 20.08
N SER A 80 0.11 1.57 18.94
CA SER A 80 1.16 0.58 18.71
C SER A 80 2.45 1.25 18.24
N PRO A 81 3.63 0.94 18.83
CA PRO A 81 4.90 1.44 18.32
C PRO A 81 5.16 0.91 16.90
N SER A 82 5.63 1.77 16.01
CA SER A 82 5.88 1.47 14.61
C SER A 82 7.33 1.05 14.38
N VAL A 83 7.57 0.15 13.43
CA VAL A 83 8.93 -0.35 13.11
C VAL A 83 9.61 0.59 12.11
N ILE A 84 10.84 1.00 12.41
CA ILE A 84 11.65 1.95 11.63
C ILE A 84 12.98 1.28 11.28
N ASN A 85 13.44 1.41 10.05
CA ASN A 85 14.77 0.96 9.64
C ASN A 85 15.81 2.06 9.96
N VAL A 86 16.57 1.86 11.03
CA VAL A 86 17.62 2.79 11.50
C VAL A 86 18.95 2.39 10.88
N ALA A 87 19.53 3.27 10.08
CA ALA A 87 20.91 3.15 9.63
C ALA A 87 21.83 3.99 10.49
N LEU A 88 22.83 3.38 11.12
CA LEU A 88 23.89 4.06 11.86
C LEU A 88 25.16 4.11 11.00
N LYS A 89 25.57 5.31 10.58
CA LYS A 89 26.84 5.54 9.91
C LYS A 89 27.91 5.87 10.96
N LEU A 90 28.90 4.99 11.10
CA LEU A 90 30.06 5.19 11.96
C LEU A 90 31.02 6.23 11.35
N PRO A 91 31.83 6.93 12.17
CA PRO A 91 32.93 7.76 11.69
C PRO A 91 34.12 6.90 11.24
N GLN A 92 35.02 7.46 10.43
CA GLN A 92 36.19 6.72 9.91
C GLN A 92 37.12 6.19 11.01
N SER A 93 37.15 6.84 12.18
CA SER A 93 37.89 6.38 13.38
C SER A 93 37.41 5.04 13.93
N ILE A 94 36.20 4.59 13.58
CA ILE A 94 35.65 3.27 13.92
C ILE A 94 35.24 2.54 12.62
N GLY A 95 36.12 2.58 11.61
CA GLY A 95 35.97 1.83 10.35
C GLY A 95 34.98 2.41 9.33
N GLY A 96 34.22 3.46 9.67
CA GLY A 96 33.34 4.16 8.73
C GLY A 96 32.14 3.36 8.20
N GLN A 97 31.87 2.16 8.73
CA GLN A 97 30.83 1.27 8.25
C GLN A 97 29.42 1.86 8.47
N ARG A 98 28.51 1.55 7.55
CA ARG A 98 27.06 1.79 7.73
C ARG A 98 26.41 0.52 8.27
N LEU A 99 26.01 0.55 9.52
CA LEU A 99 25.16 -0.47 10.14
C LEU A 99 23.69 -0.16 9.82
N GLN A 100 22.82 -1.17 9.84
CA GLN A 100 21.38 -0.99 9.66
C GLN A 100 20.58 -2.06 10.42
N ASP A 101 19.53 -1.66 11.12
CA ASP A 101 18.60 -2.59 11.76
C ASP A 101 17.22 -1.96 12.05
N LYS A 102 16.25 -2.78 12.45
CA LYS A 102 14.85 -2.40 12.68
C LYS A 102 14.58 -2.18 14.17
N PHE A 103 14.14 -0.99 14.53
CA PHE A 103 13.79 -0.62 15.90
C PHE A 103 12.34 -0.12 16.00
N PRO A 104 11.63 -0.37 17.11
CA PRO A 104 10.32 0.24 17.35
C PRO A 104 10.48 1.73 17.71
N SER A 105 9.48 2.54 17.36
CA SER A 105 9.55 4.02 17.43
C SER A 105 9.67 4.60 18.84
N ASN A 106 9.36 3.82 19.88
CA ASN A 106 9.58 4.20 21.28
C ASN A 106 11.03 3.97 21.77
N THR A 107 11.92 3.39 20.95
CA THR A 107 13.33 3.17 21.33
C THR A 107 14.08 4.51 21.41
N SER A 108 14.84 4.73 22.49
CA SER A 108 15.74 5.88 22.63
C SER A 108 17.00 5.75 21.77
N LEU A 109 17.56 6.88 21.32
CA LEU A 109 18.81 6.87 20.55
C LEU A 109 19.97 6.21 21.31
N TRP A 110 20.05 6.39 22.64
CA TRP A 110 21.05 5.70 23.46
C TRP A 110 20.90 4.17 23.45
N LEU A 111 19.68 3.66 23.56
CA LEU A 111 19.44 2.22 23.52
C LEU A 111 19.72 1.65 22.12
N ILE A 112 19.50 2.44 21.06
CA ILE A 112 19.90 2.11 19.69
C ILE A 112 21.44 2.01 19.58
N LEU A 113 22.20 3.01 20.06
CA LEU A 113 23.66 2.96 20.08
C LEU A 113 24.14 1.71 20.82
N ARG A 114 23.62 1.48 22.03
CA ARG A 114 23.97 0.32 22.86
C ARG A 114 23.64 -1.01 22.17
N LYS A 115 22.58 -1.11 21.37
CA LYS A 115 22.24 -2.34 20.63
C LYS A 115 23.19 -2.63 19.47
N PHE A 116 23.70 -1.60 18.79
CA PHE A 116 24.80 -1.76 17.83
C PHE A 116 26.15 -2.04 18.53
N GLU A 117 26.39 -1.47 19.72
CA GLU A 117 27.59 -1.66 20.53
C GLU A 117 27.70 -3.11 21.07
N GLU A 118 26.59 -3.65 21.60
CA GLU A 118 26.44 -5.05 22.05
C GLU A 118 26.49 -6.08 20.88
N ALA A 119 26.62 -5.62 19.62
CA ALA A 119 26.55 -6.43 18.38
C ALA A 119 25.24 -7.22 18.18
N VAL A 120 24.19 -6.90 18.97
CA VAL A 120 22.85 -7.48 18.84
C VAL A 120 22.14 -6.95 17.59
N ALA A 121 22.46 -5.72 17.18
CA ALA A 121 21.92 -5.07 15.99
C ALA A 121 22.98 -4.86 14.90
N GLY A 122 22.55 -4.85 13.64
CA GLY A 122 23.37 -4.45 12.49
C GLY A 122 24.32 -5.51 11.91
N GLY A 123 24.31 -6.75 12.43
CA GLY A 123 25.04 -7.88 11.84
C GLY A 123 26.57 -7.81 11.93
N VAL A 124 27.10 -7.11 12.94
CA VAL A 124 28.55 -6.92 13.13
C VAL A 124 29.16 -8.12 13.87
N PRO A 125 30.28 -8.72 13.41
CA PRO A 125 30.92 -9.84 14.10
C PRO A 125 31.73 -9.43 15.35
N GLN A 126 31.84 -8.13 15.64
CA GLN A 126 32.72 -7.59 16.66
C GLN A 126 31.97 -6.53 17.49
N LYS A 127 32.10 -6.61 18.82
CA LYS A 127 31.60 -5.57 19.74
C LYS A 127 32.34 -4.26 19.48
N LEU A 128 31.58 -3.19 19.35
CA LEU A 128 32.12 -1.83 19.27
C LEU A 128 32.16 -1.21 20.67
N ASN A 129 32.80 -0.05 20.80
CA ASN A 129 32.61 0.85 21.93
C ASN A 129 32.11 2.17 21.35
N LEU A 130 30.89 2.57 21.70
CA LEU A 130 30.14 3.70 21.14
C LEU A 130 29.59 4.64 22.22
N THR A 131 29.24 4.12 23.41
CA THR A 131 28.68 4.92 24.51
C THR A 131 29.70 5.26 25.58
N GLN A 132 30.70 4.41 25.79
CA GLN A 132 31.74 4.55 26.83
C GLN A 132 33.15 4.66 26.20
N ARG A 133 33.39 5.72 25.42
CA ARG A 133 34.70 5.98 24.79
C ARG A 133 35.52 7.00 25.60
N GLY A 134 36.81 6.70 25.75
CA GLY A 134 37.81 7.61 26.32
C GLY A 134 38.89 7.96 25.30
N ALA A 135 39.27 9.24 25.26
CA ALA A 135 40.41 9.74 24.50
C ALA A 135 41.52 10.21 25.47
N PRO A 136 42.81 10.13 25.09
CA PRO A 136 43.87 10.71 25.90
C PRO A 136 43.73 12.23 25.96
N SER A 137 43.81 12.80 27.17
CA SER A 137 43.82 14.24 27.39
C SER A 137 44.88 14.94 26.53
N THR A 138 44.47 15.92 25.72
CA THR A 138 45.37 16.73 24.90
C THR A 138 45.84 18.01 25.60
N ALA A 139 45.21 18.38 26.73
CA ALA A 139 45.51 19.60 27.48
C ALA A 139 46.32 19.35 28.77
N SER A 140 46.06 18.26 29.47
CA SER A 140 46.76 17.86 30.70
C SER A 140 47.68 16.65 30.45
N GLY A 141 48.97 16.83 30.67
CA GLY A 141 49.99 15.76 30.55
C GLY A 141 49.96 14.68 31.64
N SER A 142 48.83 14.49 32.32
CA SER A 142 48.64 13.57 33.45
C SER A 142 48.24 12.14 33.05
N GLY A 143 48.11 11.86 31.75
CA GLY A 143 47.74 10.54 31.23
C GLY A 143 46.28 10.13 31.46
N ARG A 144 45.42 11.03 31.98
CA ARG A 144 44.01 10.76 32.23
C ARG A 144 43.20 10.70 30.92
N LEU A 145 42.18 9.85 30.91
CA LEU A 145 41.25 9.73 29.79
C LEU A 145 40.08 10.70 29.95
N GLU A 146 39.82 11.49 28.92
CA GLU A 146 38.68 12.40 28.81
C GLU A 146 37.56 11.70 28.01
N TYR A 147 36.30 11.96 28.37
CA TYR A 147 35.15 11.30 27.77
C TYR A 147 34.87 11.82 26.34
N GLU A 148 34.90 10.90 25.37
CA GLU A 148 34.65 11.18 23.96
C GLU A 148 33.16 10.95 23.65
N GLN A 149 32.34 11.97 23.89
CA GLN A 149 30.88 11.85 23.88
C GLN A 149 30.32 11.56 22.47
N PRO A 150 29.32 10.67 22.33
CA PRO A 150 28.69 10.36 21.06
C PRO A 150 27.77 11.52 20.61
N VAL A 151 28.11 12.16 19.50
CA VAL A 151 27.31 13.21 18.86
C VAL A 151 26.54 12.60 17.70
N ILE A 152 25.20 12.54 17.81
CA ILE A 152 24.35 12.03 16.73
C ILE A 152 23.86 13.18 15.87
N LYS A 153 24.18 13.16 14.58
CA LYS A 153 23.61 14.07 13.58
C LYS A 153 22.48 13.38 12.83
N ILE A 154 21.33 14.04 12.76
CA ILE A 154 20.13 13.58 12.05
C ILE A 154 19.59 14.72 11.20
N MET A 155 19.72 14.60 9.88
CA MET A 155 19.40 15.64 8.88
C MET A 155 20.09 17.00 9.16
N GLN A 156 19.43 17.92 9.87
CA GLN A 156 19.99 19.22 10.27
C GLN A 156 20.03 19.43 11.80
N ARG A 157 19.70 18.40 12.59
CA ARG A 157 19.88 18.40 14.06
C ARG A 157 21.22 17.76 14.39
N GLU A 158 22.03 18.38 15.26
CA GLU A 158 23.04 17.67 16.03
C GLU A 158 22.53 17.48 17.46
N LEU A 159 22.71 16.28 18.01
CA LEU A 159 22.34 15.90 19.37
C LEU A 159 23.65 15.56 20.09
N THR A 160 24.18 16.56 20.80
CA THR A 160 25.38 16.48 21.65
C THR A 160 25.03 16.09 23.09
N GLU A 161 23.90 16.57 23.59
CA GLU A 161 23.50 16.41 24.99
C GLU A 161 22.86 15.04 25.27
N PHE A 162 23.08 14.55 26.49
CA PHE A 162 22.42 13.36 27.03
C PHE A 162 20.89 13.42 26.92
N ALA A 163 20.29 14.57 27.23
CA ALA A 163 18.85 14.80 27.11
C ALA A 163 18.34 14.75 25.64
N GLY A 164 19.22 14.86 24.66
CA GLY A 164 18.95 14.56 23.25
C GLY A 164 19.05 13.06 22.94
N LEU A 165 20.08 12.39 23.47
CA LEU A 165 20.32 10.94 23.31
C LEU A 165 19.27 10.06 23.99
N GLN A 166 18.61 10.54 25.05
CA GLN A 166 17.50 9.84 25.70
C GLN A 166 16.22 9.81 24.84
N LYS A 167 16.04 10.75 23.90
CA LYS A 167 14.77 10.89 23.16
C LYS A 167 14.49 9.67 22.28
N SER A 168 13.21 9.28 22.22
CA SER A 168 12.75 8.24 21.32
C SER A 168 12.71 8.71 19.87
N LEU A 169 12.72 7.75 18.92
CA LEU A 169 12.52 8.06 17.50
C LEU A 169 11.20 8.82 17.26
N ALA A 170 10.12 8.44 17.94
CA ALA A 170 8.82 9.13 17.88
C ALA A 170 8.86 10.57 18.42
N GLN A 171 9.58 10.80 19.54
CA GLN A 171 9.80 12.14 20.10
C GLN A 171 10.63 13.04 19.19
N LEU A 172 11.42 12.46 18.29
CA LEU A 172 12.18 13.16 17.25
C LEU A 172 11.37 13.35 15.95
N GLY A 173 10.17 12.76 15.86
CA GLY A 173 9.26 12.83 14.73
C GLY A 173 9.31 11.62 13.77
N TYR A 174 10.20 10.67 13.98
CA TYR A 174 10.32 9.45 13.18
C TYR A 174 9.24 8.44 13.62
N ASN A 175 8.11 8.45 12.92
CA ASN A 175 6.99 7.53 13.16
C ASN A 175 6.88 6.41 12.10
N SER A 176 7.66 6.44 11.02
CA SER A 176 7.67 5.40 9.98
C SER A 176 8.89 5.54 9.06
N GLY A 177 9.16 4.51 8.25
CA GLY A 177 10.17 4.57 7.18
C GLY A 177 11.59 4.22 7.64
N SER A 178 12.56 5.06 7.27
CA SER A 178 13.98 4.85 7.58
C SER A 178 14.66 6.16 7.96
N VAL A 179 15.57 6.09 8.93
CA VAL A 179 16.35 7.23 9.42
C VAL A 179 17.84 6.92 9.31
N LEU A 180 18.64 7.92 8.89
CA LEU A 180 20.10 7.85 8.89
C LEU A 180 20.63 8.66 10.07
N LEU A 181 21.22 7.96 11.03
CA LEU A 181 21.97 8.53 12.14
C LEU A 181 23.46 8.59 11.72
N GLN A 182 24.05 9.77 11.62
CA GLN A 182 25.51 9.89 11.50
C GLN A 182 26.10 10.07 12.90
N LEU A 183 26.92 9.11 13.32
CA LEU A 183 27.66 9.20 14.58
C LEU A 183 28.99 9.90 14.35
N GLU A 184 29.22 10.92 15.15
CA GLU A 184 30.52 11.56 15.35
C GLU A 184 30.84 11.54 16.85
N PHE A 185 32.07 11.89 17.20
CA PHE A 185 32.49 12.00 18.60
C PHE A 185 33.12 13.35 18.85
N ARG A 186 32.92 13.90 20.04
CA ARG A 186 33.61 15.12 20.51
C ARG A 186 34.17 14.87 21.90
N ASN A 187 35.42 15.24 22.12
CA ASN A 187 35.96 15.30 23.47
C ASN A 187 35.12 16.29 24.31
N SER A 188 34.73 15.88 25.52
CA SER A 188 33.96 16.70 26.46
C SER A 188 34.83 17.45 27.47
N GLY A 189 36.11 17.08 27.63
CA GLY A 189 37.00 17.59 28.68
C GLY A 189 36.66 17.10 30.10
N ILE A 190 35.65 16.25 30.26
CA ILE A 190 35.26 15.62 31.53
C ILE A 190 36.04 14.29 31.66
N PRO A 191 36.63 13.96 32.83
CA PRO A 191 37.30 12.67 33.00
C PRO A 191 36.31 11.50 32.85
N ILE A 192 36.74 10.41 32.19
CA ILE A 192 35.84 9.31 31.84
C ILE A 192 35.17 8.66 33.06
N GLU A 193 35.86 8.59 34.21
CA GLU A 193 35.29 8.06 35.45
C GLU A 193 34.05 8.82 35.90
N GLU A 194 34.09 10.16 35.80
CA GLU A 194 32.98 11.03 36.19
C GLU A 194 31.84 10.99 35.16
N ALA A 195 32.18 10.97 33.87
CA ALA A 195 31.18 10.82 32.82
C ALA A 195 30.40 9.49 32.95
N ILE A 196 31.07 8.38 33.24
CA ILE A 196 30.41 7.08 33.49
C ILE A 196 29.49 7.15 34.71
N ALA A 197 29.88 7.87 35.78
CA ALA A 197 29.03 8.08 36.94
C ALA A 197 27.78 8.92 36.60
N GLN A 198 27.93 10.05 35.90
CA GLN A 198 26.82 10.90 35.45
C GLN A 198 25.85 10.14 34.53
N ILE A 199 26.38 9.37 33.57
CA ILE A 199 25.62 8.50 32.66
C ILE A 199 24.80 7.48 33.45
N SER A 200 25.44 6.82 34.43
CA SER A 200 24.80 5.78 35.24
C SER A 200 23.71 6.35 36.14
N GLN A 201 23.95 7.50 36.78
CA GLN A 201 22.97 8.18 37.61
C GLN A 201 21.73 8.56 36.79
N TYR A 202 21.92 9.28 35.68
CA TYR A 202 20.81 9.79 34.86
C TYR A 202 19.95 8.63 34.31
N PHE A 203 20.55 7.54 33.79
CA PHE A 203 19.75 6.38 33.37
C PHE A 203 19.04 5.65 34.52
N SER A 204 19.59 5.68 35.74
CA SER A 204 18.94 5.12 36.94
C SER A 204 17.81 5.99 37.50
N GLU A 205 17.76 7.28 37.15
CA GLU A 205 16.67 8.20 37.51
C GLU A 205 15.58 8.17 36.44
N ALA A 206 15.96 8.17 35.17
CA ALA A 206 15.05 8.02 34.02
C ALA A 206 14.20 6.72 34.05
N THR A 207 14.70 5.66 34.69
CA THR A 207 13.94 4.40 34.88
C THR A 207 12.99 4.43 36.08
N LYS A 208 13.11 5.41 37.00
CA LYS A 208 12.20 5.58 38.15
C LYS A 208 11.03 6.50 37.83
N SER A 209 11.14 7.36 36.81
CA SER A 209 10.10 8.31 36.41
C SER A 209 8.92 7.72 35.63
N ASP A 210 9.01 6.47 35.16
CA ASP A 210 8.00 5.82 34.30
C ASP A 210 7.08 4.85 35.10
N THR A 211 6.86 5.13 36.38
CA THR A 211 5.96 4.36 37.27
C THR A 211 4.90 5.30 37.89
N PRO A 212 3.59 5.01 37.77
CA PRO A 212 2.53 5.86 38.31
C PRO A 212 2.36 5.65 39.84
N SER A 213 3.35 6.07 40.61
CA SER A 213 3.37 5.95 42.07
C SER A 213 2.45 6.98 42.73
N SER A 214 1.32 6.53 43.26
CA SER A 214 0.37 7.37 44.02
C SER A 214 1.01 7.95 45.28
N THR A 215 1.07 9.28 45.37
CA THR A 215 1.67 9.97 46.52
C THR A 215 0.74 9.98 47.73
N THR A 216 1.05 9.22 48.77
CA THR A 216 0.72 9.60 50.16
C THR A 216 1.74 9.01 51.15
N GLN A 217 1.95 9.72 52.26
CA GLN A 217 2.94 9.42 53.30
C GLN A 217 2.46 8.34 54.27
N PRO A 218 3.37 7.66 54.99
CA PRO A 218 3.05 7.02 56.26
C PRO A 218 3.19 8.04 57.42
N ALA A 219 2.08 8.37 58.05
CA ALA A 219 2.03 9.01 59.37
C ALA A 219 1.34 8.06 60.38
N THR A 220 1.49 8.33 61.67
CA THR A 220 1.15 7.42 62.77
C THR A 220 -0.33 7.00 62.86
N ALA A 221 -0.53 5.78 63.35
CA ALA A 221 -1.79 5.12 63.75
C ALA A 221 -2.57 5.88 64.88
N PRO A 222 -3.80 5.48 65.32
CA PRO A 222 -4.49 4.21 65.06
C PRO A 222 -6.01 4.26 64.75
N GLY A 223 -6.59 3.12 64.35
CA GLY A 223 -8.05 2.93 64.23
C GLY A 223 -8.46 1.51 63.79
N THR A 224 -9.46 0.93 64.48
CA THR A 224 -10.14 -0.35 64.17
C THR A 224 -11.00 -0.26 62.89
N HIS A 225 -11.53 -1.33 62.26
CA HIS A 225 -12.03 -2.63 62.74
C HIS A 225 -11.96 -3.73 61.64
N SER A 226 -11.99 -5.02 62.07
CA SER A 226 -12.55 -6.23 61.38
C SER A 226 -12.20 -6.58 59.92
N ALA A 227 -11.98 -7.85 59.52
CA ALA A 227 -11.91 -9.13 60.25
C ALA A 227 -11.14 -10.23 59.44
N ALA A 228 -10.95 -11.42 60.04
CA ALA A 228 -10.26 -12.60 59.49
C ALA A 228 -11.04 -13.32 58.34
N ALA A 229 -10.56 -14.37 57.66
CA ALA A 229 -9.42 -15.29 57.83
C ALA A 229 -8.97 -15.85 56.43
N GLY A 230 -7.88 -16.61 56.26
CA GLY A 230 -6.94 -17.21 57.22
C GLY A 230 -5.72 -17.89 56.57
N GLN A 231 -4.89 -18.52 57.42
CA GLN A 231 -3.59 -19.18 57.14
C GLN A 231 -3.71 -20.47 56.29
N MET A 232 -2.65 -21.01 55.65
CA MET A 232 -1.45 -21.70 56.20
C MET A 232 -0.24 -21.55 55.22
N SER A 233 1.00 -21.26 55.64
CA SER A 233 2.02 -22.11 56.31
C SER A 233 2.53 -23.29 55.43
N SER A 234 3.84 -23.55 55.23
CA SER A 234 5.11 -23.01 55.78
C SER A 234 6.33 -23.25 54.85
N ALA A 235 7.51 -22.69 55.19
CA ALA A 235 8.86 -22.96 54.59
C ALA A 235 9.59 -24.14 55.33
N PRO A 236 10.89 -24.50 55.14
CA PRO A 236 11.98 -23.94 54.29
C PRO A 236 12.87 -24.99 53.54
N GLY A 237 14.02 -24.58 52.97
CA GLY A 237 15.14 -25.47 52.53
C GLY A 237 16.17 -25.71 53.65
N PRO A 238 17.51 -25.85 53.42
CA PRO A 238 18.35 -25.90 52.20
C PRO A 238 19.31 -27.14 52.27
N PRO A 239 20.65 -27.17 51.98
CA PRO A 239 21.59 -26.43 51.07
C PRO A 239 22.43 -27.46 50.22
N ASP A 240 23.71 -27.36 49.75
CA ASP A 240 24.73 -26.29 49.51
C ASP A 240 25.83 -26.75 48.49
N THR A 241 26.67 -25.82 48.00
CA THR A 241 28.05 -25.99 47.44
C THR A 241 28.34 -26.89 46.20
N SER A 242 29.43 -26.75 45.42
CA SER A 242 30.24 -25.58 44.98
C SER A 242 31.31 -25.98 43.90
N VAL A 243 31.88 -24.99 43.20
CA VAL A 243 33.17 -24.90 42.44
C VAL A 243 33.59 -25.80 41.24
N LEU A 244 34.08 -25.09 40.20
CA LEU A 244 35.27 -25.32 39.32
C LEU A 244 35.28 -26.30 38.11
N VAL A 245 35.28 -25.69 36.90
CA VAL A 245 36.27 -25.80 35.79
C VAL A 245 36.97 -27.14 35.50
N SER A 246 36.74 -27.72 34.31
CA SER A 246 37.78 -28.06 33.28
C SER A 246 37.20 -28.77 32.03
N ASN A 247 37.76 -28.48 30.84
CA ASN A 247 37.73 -29.37 29.66
C ASN A 247 39.05 -30.17 29.63
N PRO A 248 39.06 -31.42 29.12
CA PRO A 248 39.59 -31.63 27.75
C PRO A 248 38.84 -32.73 26.95
N VAL A 249 39.43 -33.20 25.84
CA VAL A 249 38.81 -33.94 24.72
C VAL A 249 39.17 -35.44 24.65
N SER A 250 38.25 -36.26 24.12
CA SER A 250 38.41 -37.51 23.34
C SER A 250 37.04 -37.77 22.66
N GLU A 251 36.84 -38.14 21.38
CA GLU A 251 37.31 -39.31 20.60
C GLU A 251 36.95 -40.67 21.24
N VAL A 252 36.18 -41.60 20.63
CA VAL A 252 35.44 -41.64 19.33
C VAL A 252 34.01 -42.26 19.58
N THR A 253 33.17 -42.85 18.70
CA THR A 253 33.30 -43.49 17.36
C THR A 253 31.96 -43.52 16.58
N HIS A 254 32.04 -43.79 15.28
CA HIS A 254 31.01 -44.17 14.28
C HIS A 254 29.64 -44.74 14.70
N SER A 255 28.60 -44.33 13.94
CA SER A 255 27.59 -45.23 13.34
C SER A 255 26.95 -44.56 12.12
N GLU A 256 27.19 -45.11 10.92
CA GLU A 256 26.37 -44.93 9.71
C GLU A 256 25.20 -45.96 9.76
N ASP A 257 24.20 -46.05 8.88
CA ASP A 257 23.91 -45.48 7.56
C ASP A 257 22.38 -45.60 7.28
N VAL A 258 21.77 -44.70 6.48
CA VAL A 258 20.65 -44.97 5.51
C VAL A 258 20.62 -43.83 4.48
N GLU A 259 20.65 -44.18 3.19
CA GLU A 259 20.61 -43.25 2.04
C GLU A 259 19.29 -42.47 1.83
N MET A 260 19.39 -41.37 1.05
CA MET A 260 18.44 -41.14 -0.05
C MET A 260 19.19 -40.86 -1.36
N THR A 261 18.94 -41.69 -2.37
CA THR A 261 19.71 -41.78 -3.63
C THR A 261 19.32 -40.70 -4.66
N LEU A 262 20.26 -40.33 -5.53
CA LEU A 262 20.09 -39.35 -6.61
C LEU A 262 19.39 -39.95 -7.85
N ALA A 263 18.72 -39.10 -8.64
CA ALA A 263 18.17 -39.44 -9.96
C ALA A 263 19.04 -38.83 -11.10
N PRO A 264 19.23 -39.52 -12.25
CA PRO A 264 20.33 -39.24 -13.19
C PRO A 264 19.95 -38.37 -14.41
N SER A 265 20.98 -37.98 -15.18
CA SER A 265 20.89 -37.35 -16.50
C SER A 265 21.75 -38.10 -17.53
N ALA A 266 21.17 -38.47 -18.68
CA ALA A 266 21.79 -38.92 -19.94
C ALA A 266 20.68 -39.22 -20.97
N SER A 267 20.85 -39.17 -22.30
CA SER A 267 21.83 -38.48 -23.15
C SER A 267 21.28 -38.36 -24.59
N GLU A 268 21.93 -37.50 -25.39
CA GLU A 268 22.04 -37.39 -26.85
C GLU A 268 21.09 -38.10 -27.86
N SER A 269 20.82 -37.37 -28.94
CA SER A 269 20.13 -37.82 -30.16
C SER A 269 20.92 -38.82 -31.00
N THR A 270 20.20 -39.70 -31.73
CA THR A 270 20.72 -40.43 -32.90
C THR A 270 19.72 -40.33 -34.05
N GLN A 271 20.14 -39.84 -35.23
CA GLN A 271 19.35 -39.89 -36.46
C GLN A 271 19.55 -41.25 -37.18
N PRO A 272 18.61 -41.72 -38.02
CA PRO A 272 18.69 -41.34 -39.44
C PRO A 272 17.35 -41.18 -40.21
N ARG A 273 17.31 -40.13 -41.03
CA ARG A 273 16.97 -40.11 -42.49
C ARG A 273 15.63 -40.62 -43.06
N GLU A 274 15.29 -39.99 -44.20
CA GLU A 274 14.29 -40.32 -45.23
C GLU A 274 14.48 -41.75 -45.85
N GLU A 275 13.65 -42.31 -46.75
CA GLU A 275 12.58 -41.78 -47.63
C GLU A 275 11.68 -42.96 -48.14
N VAL A 276 10.65 -42.67 -48.97
CA VAL A 276 9.83 -43.60 -49.80
C VAL A 276 8.90 -44.58 -49.03
N GLY A 277 7.64 -44.86 -49.38
CA GLY A 277 6.76 -44.42 -50.48
C GLY A 277 6.23 -45.60 -51.33
N LEU A 278 4.92 -45.70 -51.65
CA LEU A 278 4.37 -46.56 -52.73
C LEU A 278 2.84 -46.37 -52.93
N GLY A 279 2.35 -46.54 -54.18
CA GLY A 279 0.93 -46.41 -54.60
C GLY A 279 0.57 -45.01 -55.15
N ALA A 280 0.73 -44.62 -56.42
CA ALA A 280 0.54 -45.32 -57.73
C ALA A 280 -0.94 -45.68 -58.02
N SER A 281 -1.52 -45.49 -59.23
CA SER A 281 -1.21 -44.77 -60.50
C SER A 281 -2.56 -44.58 -61.26
N SER A 282 -2.80 -43.84 -62.36
CA SER A 282 -2.07 -43.10 -63.42
C SER A 282 -2.89 -41.83 -63.78
N ALA A 283 -2.46 -40.77 -64.50
CA ALA A 283 -1.52 -40.52 -65.61
C ALA A 283 -2.07 -40.68 -67.05
N GLU A 284 -2.42 -39.55 -67.71
CA GLU A 284 -2.19 -39.29 -69.15
C GLU A 284 -2.09 -37.76 -69.42
N GLY A 285 -1.77 -37.34 -70.67
CA GLY A 285 -1.19 -36.02 -71.00
C GLY A 285 -2.09 -34.96 -71.69
N PRO A 286 -1.51 -33.78 -72.03
CA PRO A 286 -2.25 -32.54 -72.38
C PRO A 286 -2.18 -32.19 -73.91
N PRO A 287 -2.79 -31.08 -74.40
CA PRO A 287 -2.07 -29.78 -74.42
C PRO A 287 -2.92 -28.45 -74.43
N SER A 288 -2.21 -27.33 -74.21
CA SER A 288 -2.40 -25.98 -74.81
C SER A 288 -3.65 -25.09 -74.62
N LEU A 289 -3.48 -24.08 -73.74
CA LEU A 289 -3.58 -22.61 -73.96
C LEU A 289 -4.95 -21.90 -74.29
N PRO A 290 -5.07 -20.57 -74.04
CA PRO A 290 -6.34 -19.82 -73.95
C PRO A 290 -6.58 -18.86 -75.15
N PRO A 291 -7.61 -17.96 -75.14
CA PRO A 291 -7.46 -16.65 -74.47
C PRO A 291 -8.74 -15.99 -73.89
N SER A 292 -8.52 -14.98 -73.02
CA SER A 292 -9.38 -13.80 -72.76
C SER A 292 -10.81 -13.96 -72.19
N ALA A 293 -11.43 -12.94 -71.56
CA ALA A 293 -10.96 -11.87 -70.67
C ALA A 293 -12.19 -11.03 -70.20
N ASP A 294 -12.51 -11.07 -68.90
CA ASP A 294 -13.17 -9.99 -68.14
C ASP A 294 -14.59 -9.50 -68.61
N PRO A 295 -15.31 -8.66 -67.83
CA PRO A 295 -15.98 -9.12 -66.61
C PRO A 295 -17.44 -8.62 -66.51
N LEU A 296 -18.18 -9.03 -65.46
CA LEU A 296 -18.87 -8.14 -64.50
C LEU A 296 -19.69 -8.92 -63.44
N THR A 297 -19.54 -8.49 -62.19
CA THR A 297 -20.55 -8.31 -61.12
C THR A 297 -21.88 -9.12 -61.18
N GLU A 298 -22.10 -10.01 -60.23
CA GLU A 298 -22.86 -9.67 -59.00
C GLU A 298 -22.64 -10.69 -57.86
N ALA A 299 -23.03 -10.32 -56.64
CA ALA A 299 -22.71 -11.07 -55.43
C ALA A 299 -23.88 -11.94 -54.92
N THR A 300 -23.54 -13.12 -54.39
CA THR A 300 -24.42 -13.84 -53.45
C THR A 300 -23.58 -14.45 -52.33
N SER A 301 -24.10 -14.41 -51.11
CA SER A 301 -23.31 -14.63 -49.90
C SER A 301 -23.06 -16.10 -49.58
N ALA A 302 -21.81 -16.43 -49.25
CA ALA A 302 -21.44 -17.65 -48.52
C ALA A 302 -20.73 -17.25 -47.21
N SER A 303 -21.11 -17.87 -46.10
CA SER A 303 -20.70 -17.47 -44.75
C SER A 303 -19.27 -17.90 -44.40
N LYS A 304 -18.42 -16.96 -44.00
CA LYS A 304 -17.13 -17.21 -43.36
C LYS A 304 -17.30 -17.29 -41.82
N PRO A 305 -16.50 -18.09 -41.08
CA PRO A 305 -16.51 -18.11 -39.61
C PRO A 305 -16.21 -16.72 -38.99
N PRO A 306 -16.51 -16.50 -37.70
CA PRO A 306 -16.42 -15.17 -37.09
C PRO A 306 -14.97 -14.72 -36.89
N GLU A 307 -14.45 -14.00 -37.89
CA GLU A 307 -13.30 -13.12 -37.71
C GLU A 307 -13.64 -12.05 -36.66
N PRO A 308 -12.66 -11.61 -35.83
CA PRO A 308 -12.90 -10.56 -34.85
C PRO A 308 -13.34 -9.28 -35.59
N SER A 309 -14.43 -8.65 -35.16
CA SER A 309 -15.03 -7.49 -35.83
C SER A 309 -14.26 -6.18 -35.58
N ILE A 310 -13.04 -6.13 -36.13
CA ILE A 310 -12.12 -4.99 -36.08
C ILE A 310 -12.85 -3.73 -36.55
N SER A 311 -13.04 -2.78 -35.63
CA SER A 311 -13.72 -1.51 -35.91
C SER A 311 -12.76 -0.35 -35.66
N VAL A 312 -12.24 0.22 -36.76
CA VAL A 312 -11.28 1.33 -36.73
C VAL A 312 -12.02 2.67 -36.65
N TYR A 313 -11.53 3.57 -35.80
CA TYR A 313 -12.03 4.91 -35.60
C TYR A 313 -10.94 5.97 -35.83
N LYS A 314 -11.32 7.05 -36.51
CA LYS A 314 -10.49 8.23 -36.78
C LYS A 314 -10.15 9.00 -35.49
N PRO A 315 -9.05 9.78 -35.48
CA PRO A 315 -8.73 10.68 -34.37
C PRO A 315 -9.83 11.73 -34.16
N PRO A 316 -10.00 12.29 -32.96
CA PRO A 316 -11.07 13.24 -32.66
C PRO A 316 -10.90 14.56 -33.44
N THR A 317 -11.92 14.90 -34.23
CA THR A 317 -11.97 16.08 -35.12
C THR A 317 -11.96 17.43 -34.37
N ASN A 318 -12.25 17.44 -33.06
CA ASN A 318 -12.27 18.63 -32.22
C ASN A 318 -11.45 18.39 -30.93
N ALA A 319 -10.65 19.38 -30.52
CA ALA A 319 -9.88 19.35 -29.28
C ALA A 319 -10.75 19.45 -28.02
N THR A 320 -11.96 20.00 -28.12
CA THR A 320 -12.93 20.08 -27.02
C THR A 320 -13.79 18.81 -26.99
N PRO A 321 -13.83 18.05 -25.88
CA PRO A 321 -14.70 16.88 -25.79
C PRO A 321 -16.18 17.29 -25.72
N LEU A 322 -17.06 16.53 -26.37
CA LEU A 322 -18.50 16.82 -26.45
C LEU A 322 -19.17 17.05 -25.08
N ALA A 323 -18.71 16.34 -24.04
CA ALA A 323 -19.20 16.51 -22.67
C ALA A 323 -18.93 17.92 -22.11
N ALA A 324 -17.87 18.61 -22.57
CA ALA A 324 -17.56 19.99 -22.18
C ALA A 324 -18.29 21.04 -23.05
N THR A 325 -18.94 20.64 -24.15
CA THR A 325 -19.84 21.54 -24.90
C THR A 325 -21.26 21.57 -24.33
N GLN A 326 -21.59 20.66 -23.39
CA GLN A 326 -22.83 20.70 -22.64
C GLN A 326 -22.62 21.54 -21.37
N ALA A 327 -23.39 22.60 -21.20
CA ALA A 327 -23.41 23.34 -19.94
C ALA A 327 -24.04 22.45 -18.85
N PRO A 328 -23.37 22.23 -17.70
CA PRO A 328 -23.97 21.48 -16.59
C PRO A 328 -25.12 22.29 -15.99
N SER A 329 -26.16 21.62 -15.48
CA SER A 329 -27.27 22.31 -14.82
C SER A 329 -26.99 22.51 -13.34
N ASP A 330 -27.42 23.63 -12.76
CA ASP A 330 -27.30 23.87 -11.32
C ASP A 330 -27.98 22.76 -10.49
N SER A 331 -29.05 22.16 -11.03
CA SER A 331 -29.73 20.99 -10.46
C SER A 331 -28.82 19.78 -10.27
N ASP A 332 -27.85 19.53 -11.16
CA ASP A 332 -26.92 18.39 -11.05
C ASP A 332 -26.03 18.48 -9.80
N PHE A 333 -25.81 19.70 -9.30
CA PHE A 333 -25.03 19.97 -8.08
C PHE A 333 -25.90 20.02 -6.81
N THR A 334 -27.23 19.99 -6.92
CA THR A 334 -28.13 19.97 -5.75
C THR A 334 -28.33 18.54 -5.22
N PRO A 335 -27.95 18.24 -3.97
CA PRO A 335 -28.12 16.89 -3.42
C PRO A 335 -29.60 16.59 -3.15
N THR A 336 -30.13 15.56 -3.81
CA THR A 336 -31.52 15.11 -3.61
C THR A 336 -31.69 14.41 -2.25
N VAL A 337 -32.95 14.26 -1.81
CA VAL A 337 -33.30 13.48 -0.62
C VAL A 337 -32.84 12.02 -0.75
N GLU A 338 -32.88 11.46 -1.96
CA GLU A 338 -32.38 10.10 -2.23
C GLU A 338 -30.86 10.03 -2.06
N HIS A 339 -30.09 11.00 -2.56
CA HIS A 339 -28.65 11.08 -2.32
C HIS A 339 -28.31 11.18 -0.82
N ALA A 340 -29.10 11.95 -0.06
CA ALA A 340 -28.95 12.06 1.39
C ALA A 340 -29.26 10.74 2.11
N GLN A 341 -30.33 10.04 1.73
CA GLN A 341 -30.68 8.72 2.29
C GLN A 341 -29.65 7.65 1.94
N ALA A 342 -29.15 7.62 0.70
CA ALA A 342 -28.09 6.71 0.28
C ALA A 342 -26.79 6.96 1.06
N HIS A 343 -26.41 8.23 1.26
CA HIS A 343 -25.25 8.60 2.08
C HIS A 343 -25.46 8.22 3.56
N GLN A 344 -26.64 8.43 4.12
CA GLN A 344 -26.98 7.99 5.48
C GLN A 344 -26.89 6.47 5.63
N ALA A 345 -27.33 5.69 4.63
CA ALA A 345 -27.21 4.24 4.62
C ALA A 345 -25.74 3.77 4.52
N VAL A 346 -24.89 4.48 3.78
CA VAL A 346 -23.43 4.23 3.76
C VAL A 346 -22.80 4.52 5.12
N LEU A 347 -23.11 5.65 5.75
CA LEU A 347 -22.63 5.98 7.10
C LEU A 347 -23.12 4.95 8.15
N ALA A 348 -24.38 4.53 8.08
CA ALA A 348 -24.92 3.49 8.96
C ALA A 348 -24.15 2.17 8.82
N ARG A 349 -23.92 1.71 7.58
CA ARG A 349 -23.11 0.50 7.29
C ARG A 349 -21.66 0.64 7.76
N ALA A 350 -21.06 1.83 7.63
CA ALA A 350 -19.69 2.10 8.08
C ALA A 350 -19.57 2.19 9.62
N SER A 351 -20.65 2.60 10.30
CA SER A 351 -20.69 2.69 11.78
C SER A 351 -20.88 1.35 12.48
N GLN A 352 -21.27 0.29 11.74
CA GLN A 352 -21.46 -1.05 12.28
C GLN A 352 -20.14 -1.84 12.27
N ASN A 353 -19.78 -2.42 13.42
CA ASN A 353 -18.62 -3.30 13.56
C ASN A 353 -18.78 -4.57 12.71
N ARG A 354 -18.22 -4.57 11.48
CA ARG A 354 -18.25 -5.72 10.59
C ARG A 354 -17.21 -6.76 11.04
N ARG A 355 -17.62 -8.02 11.17
CA ARG A 355 -16.67 -9.14 11.38
C ARG A 355 -15.68 -9.23 10.22
N LEU A 356 -14.49 -9.78 10.49
CA LEU A 356 -13.64 -10.29 9.43
C LEU A 356 -14.38 -11.43 8.70
N GLN A 357 -14.23 -11.50 7.39
CA GLN A 357 -14.82 -12.60 6.60
C GLN A 357 -14.06 -13.89 6.90
N SER A 358 -14.77 -15.01 7.02
CA SER A 358 -14.11 -16.31 7.21
C SER A 358 -13.50 -16.81 5.90
N ASP A 359 -12.53 -17.72 5.97
CA ASP A 359 -11.88 -18.28 4.78
C ASP A 359 -12.89 -18.94 3.83
N ALA A 360 -13.96 -19.54 4.37
CA ALA A 360 -15.06 -20.09 3.59
C ALA A 360 -15.91 -18.99 2.89
N GLU A 361 -16.14 -17.83 3.53
CA GLU A 361 -16.79 -16.69 2.89
C GLU A 361 -15.90 -16.10 1.79
N VAL A 362 -14.60 -15.98 2.03
CA VAL A 362 -13.62 -15.49 1.05
C VAL A 362 -13.53 -16.44 -0.14
N ALA A 363 -13.43 -17.76 0.09
CA ALA A 363 -13.41 -18.76 -0.97
C ALA A 363 -14.72 -18.76 -1.80
N ALA A 364 -15.88 -18.61 -1.15
CA ALA A 364 -17.16 -18.49 -1.86
C ALA A 364 -17.26 -17.17 -2.67
N GLU A 365 -16.68 -16.07 -2.20
CA GLU A 365 -16.63 -14.79 -2.92
C GLU A 365 -15.59 -14.82 -4.08
N GLN A 366 -14.54 -15.63 -3.97
CA GLN A 366 -13.60 -15.93 -5.06
C GLN A 366 -14.23 -16.86 -6.11
N ALA A 367 -14.93 -17.91 -5.69
CA ALA A 367 -15.66 -18.81 -6.58
C ALA A 367 -16.69 -18.04 -7.43
N LYS A 368 -17.51 -17.20 -6.80
CA LYS A 368 -18.48 -16.33 -7.51
C LYS A 368 -17.82 -15.34 -8.47
N ARG A 369 -16.63 -14.81 -8.15
CA ARG A 369 -15.85 -14.00 -9.11
C ARG A 369 -15.36 -14.84 -10.29
N ALA A 370 -14.87 -16.04 -10.04
CA ALA A 370 -14.41 -16.95 -11.09
C ALA A 370 -15.57 -17.44 -11.98
N GLU A 371 -16.76 -17.65 -11.42
CA GLU A 371 -18.01 -17.95 -12.15
C GLU A 371 -18.41 -16.77 -13.05
N ALA A 372 -18.46 -15.55 -12.52
CA ALA A 372 -18.73 -14.36 -13.31
C ALA A 372 -17.70 -14.13 -14.44
N LEU A 373 -16.42 -14.50 -14.24
CA LEU A 373 -15.40 -14.46 -15.30
C LEU A 373 -15.48 -15.64 -16.30
N LYS A 374 -16.12 -16.77 -15.93
CA LYS A 374 -16.47 -17.86 -16.86
C LYS A 374 -17.69 -17.52 -17.72
N GLU A 375 -18.61 -16.70 -17.20
CA GLU A 375 -19.83 -16.26 -17.90
C GLU A 375 -19.54 -15.25 -19.02
N VAL A 376 -18.45 -14.47 -18.92
CA VAL A 376 -18.02 -13.52 -19.97
C VAL A 376 -17.51 -14.27 -21.20
N LYS A 377 -18.37 -14.38 -22.22
CA LYS A 377 -18.09 -15.05 -23.50
C LYS A 377 -17.23 -14.22 -24.46
N SER A 378 -17.21 -12.89 -24.32
CA SER A 378 -16.37 -11.99 -25.09
C SER A 378 -16.21 -10.64 -24.39
N THR A 379 -15.14 -9.92 -24.73
CA THR A 379 -14.82 -8.57 -24.23
C THR A 379 -14.40 -7.68 -25.41
N THR A 380 -14.72 -6.39 -25.38
CA THR A 380 -14.23 -5.42 -26.38
C THR A 380 -12.99 -4.71 -25.86
N ILE A 381 -11.87 -4.83 -26.57
CA ILE A 381 -10.63 -4.11 -26.28
C ILE A 381 -10.49 -2.96 -27.26
N ARG A 382 -10.48 -1.73 -26.76
CA ARG A 382 -10.16 -0.53 -27.53
C ARG A 382 -8.66 -0.27 -27.44
N VAL A 383 -7.93 -0.47 -28.53
CA VAL A 383 -6.51 -0.10 -28.65
C VAL A 383 -6.42 1.33 -29.18
N ARG A 384 -5.85 2.25 -28.41
CA ARG A 384 -5.54 3.64 -28.79
C ARG A 384 -4.08 3.71 -29.25
N PHE A 385 -3.88 4.24 -30.45
CA PHE A 385 -2.56 4.37 -31.08
C PHE A 385 -1.95 5.76 -30.82
N PRO A 386 -0.62 5.93 -30.96
CA PRO A 386 0.05 7.22 -30.75
C PRO A 386 -0.44 8.37 -31.65
N ASP A 387 -0.98 8.05 -32.83
CA ASP A 387 -1.61 8.98 -33.78
C ASP A 387 -3.08 9.31 -33.45
N GLN A 388 -3.54 8.95 -32.26
CA GLN A 388 -4.91 9.11 -31.74
C GLN A 388 -5.98 8.24 -32.45
N MET A 389 -5.61 7.38 -33.40
CA MET A 389 -6.55 6.37 -33.92
C MET A 389 -6.94 5.36 -32.83
N GLN A 390 -8.13 4.78 -32.97
CA GLN A 390 -8.66 3.81 -32.01
C GLN A 390 -9.20 2.60 -32.75
N VAL A 391 -8.85 1.40 -32.33
CA VAL A 391 -9.35 0.15 -32.92
C VAL A 391 -10.07 -0.65 -31.83
N ASP A 392 -11.36 -0.92 -32.02
CA ASP A 392 -12.09 -1.87 -31.19
C ASP A 392 -11.90 -3.29 -31.73
N LEU A 393 -11.44 -4.19 -30.87
CA LEU A 393 -11.24 -5.61 -31.08
C LEU A 393 -12.23 -6.38 -30.21
N VAL A 394 -13.00 -7.31 -30.80
CA VAL A 394 -13.77 -8.28 -30.03
C VAL A 394 -12.89 -9.51 -29.81
N VAL A 395 -12.66 -9.86 -28.54
CA VAL A 395 -11.78 -10.97 -28.13
C VAL A 395 -12.52 -12.05 -27.34
N GLY A 396 -12.03 -13.28 -27.44
CA GLY A 396 -12.57 -14.45 -26.73
C GLY A 396 -11.94 -14.69 -25.35
N PRO A 397 -12.44 -15.69 -24.59
CA PRO A 397 -11.97 -15.99 -23.24
C PRO A 397 -10.63 -16.74 -23.21
N GLU A 398 -10.26 -17.40 -24.31
CA GLU A 398 -8.98 -18.10 -24.48
C GLU A 398 -7.87 -17.19 -25.05
N GLU A 399 -8.16 -15.90 -25.28
CA GLU A 399 -7.22 -14.96 -25.88
C GLU A 399 -6.23 -14.40 -24.85
N THR A 400 -4.94 -14.47 -25.17
CA THR A 400 -3.82 -14.13 -24.28
C THR A 400 -3.28 -12.73 -24.50
N ALA A 401 -2.47 -12.25 -23.56
CA ALA A 401 -1.67 -11.04 -23.74
C ALA A 401 -0.74 -11.12 -24.96
N SER A 402 -0.09 -12.26 -25.20
CA SER A 402 0.72 -12.48 -26.42
C SER A 402 -0.11 -12.38 -27.71
N GLY A 403 -1.30 -12.99 -27.77
CA GLY A 403 -2.19 -12.92 -28.92
C GLY A 403 -2.69 -11.50 -29.22
N LEU A 404 -2.88 -10.67 -28.18
CA LEU A 404 -3.19 -9.25 -28.35
C LEU A 404 -2.00 -8.48 -28.95
N TYR A 405 -0.77 -8.76 -28.49
CA TYR A 405 0.45 -8.19 -29.08
C TYR A 405 0.60 -8.59 -30.55
N GLU A 406 0.38 -9.86 -30.90
CA GLU A 406 0.41 -10.34 -32.30
C GLU A 406 -0.65 -9.66 -33.18
N LYS A 407 -1.90 -9.54 -32.69
CA LYS A 407 -2.97 -8.84 -33.41
C LYS A 407 -2.64 -7.36 -33.63
N VAL A 408 -2.13 -6.65 -32.63
CA VAL A 408 -1.70 -5.25 -32.80
C VAL A 408 -0.51 -5.16 -33.77
N LYS A 409 0.46 -6.07 -33.67
CA LYS A 409 1.61 -6.16 -34.59
C LYS A 409 1.15 -6.31 -36.05
N GLY A 410 0.19 -7.21 -36.31
CA GLY A 410 -0.40 -7.40 -37.63
C GLY A 410 -1.18 -6.21 -38.20
N MET A 411 -1.49 -5.20 -37.37
CA MET A 411 -2.18 -3.95 -37.78
C MET A 411 -1.22 -2.79 -38.05
N LEU A 412 0.03 -2.88 -37.61
CA LEU A 412 1.07 -1.85 -37.77
C LEU A 412 1.62 -1.81 -39.19
N ARG A 413 1.94 -0.60 -39.69
CA ARG A 413 2.61 -0.43 -40.99
C ARG A 413 3.98 -1.13 -41.04
N ASP A 414 4.78 -0.88 -40.01
CA ASP A 414 6.11 -1.46 -39.83
C ASP A 414 6.10 -2.46 -38.65
N GLU A 415 5.96 -3.75 -38.95
CA GLU A 415 5.87 -4.82 -37.93
C GLU A 415 7.19 -5.06 -37.16
N ALA A 416 8.28 -4.41 -37.54
CA ALA A 416 9.61 -4.55 -36.95
C ALA A 416 9.89 -3.55 -35.79
N LEU A 417 8.96 -2.65 -35.48
CA LEU A 417 9.15 -1.62 -34.45
C LEU A 417 8.75 -2.12 -33.06
N GLY A 418 9.55 -1.77 -32.04
CA GLY A 418 9.27 -2.08 -30.63
C GLY A 418 8.15 -1.20 -30.05
N PHE A 419 7.19 -1.82 -29.36
CA PHE A 419 6.07 -1.13 -28.73
C PHE A 419 5.58 -1.84 -27.47
N GLU A 420 5.14 -1.04 -26.51
CA GLU A 420 4.43 -1.49 -25.30
C GLU A 420 2.92 -1.29 -25.45
N LEU A 421 2.14 -2.21 -24.87
CA LEU A 421 0.71 -2.02 -24.61
C LEU A 421 0.50 -1.69 -23.13
N ARG A 422 -0.22 -0.60 -22.83
CA ARG A 422 -0.50 -0.16 -21.44
C ARG A 422 -1.99 -0.05 -21.18
N TYR A 423 -2.50 -0.65 -20.11
CA TYR A 423 -3.91 -0.65 -19.74
C TYR A 423 -4.13 0.02 -18.37
N THR A 424 -5.37 0.47 -18.08
CA THR A 424 -5.70 1.02 -16.75
C THR A 424 -5.93 -0.12 -15.75
N GLY A 425 -5.00 -0.31 -14.81
CA GLY A 425 -5.11 -1.34 -13.77
C GLY A 425 -6.17 -1.01 -12.72
N THR A 426 -6.47 -1.97 -11.83
CA THR A 426 -7.52 -1.87 -10.80
C THR A 426 -7.36 -0.72 -9.80
N LYS A 427 -6.15 -0.12 -9.71
CA LYS A 427 -5.83 1.06 -8.89
C LYS A 427 -5.87 2.39 -9.67
N GLY A 428 -6.33 2.39 -10.92
CA GLY A 428 -6.39 3.55 -11.81
C GLY A 428 -5.04 3.97 -12.45
N ALA A 429 -3.93 3.35 -12.04
CA ALA A 429 -2.62 3.57 -12.64
C ALA A 429 -2.49 2.85 -14.00
N PRO A 430 -1.71 3.38 -14.96
CA PRO A 430 -1.34 2.65 -16.16
C PRO A 430 -0.39 1.50 -15.80
N VAL A 431 -0.67 0.31 -16.32
CA VAL A 431 0.13 -0.92 -16.17
C VAL A 431 0.56 -1.37 -17.55
N THR A 432 1.85 -1.61 -17.76
CA THR A 432 2.35 -2.23 -19.00
C THR A 432 1.99 -3.71 -19.00
N LEU A 433 1.49 -4.21 -20.12
CA LEU A 433 1.19 -5.61 -20.36
C LEU A 433 2.49 -6.34 -20.75
N GLU A 434 2.91 -7.37 -20.01
CA GLU A 434 4.12 -8.14 -20.38
C GLU A 434 3.95 -8.80 -21.76
N ARG A 435 4.94 -8.62 -22.64
CA ARG A 435 4.97 -9.27 -23.97
C ARG A 435 5.42 -10.72 -23.89
N GLU A 436 6.38 -10.99 -23.01
CA GLU A 436 7.04 -12.29 -22.80
C GLU A 436 7.22 -12.45 -21.28
N GLY A 437 6.88 -13.62 -20.73
CA GLY A 437 6.85 -13.84 -19.27
C GLY A 437 5.66 -14.70 -18.84
N LYS A 438 5.35 -14.70 -17.54
CA LYS A 438 4.20 -15.45 -17.00
C LYS A 438 2.88 -14.75 -17.33
N GLU A 439 2.83 -13.41 -17.32
CA GLU A 439 1.59 -12.68 -17.65
C GLU A 439 1.27 -12.76 -19.15
N ALA A 440 2.28 -12.85 -20.02
CA ALA A 440 2.12 -12.99 -21.47
C ALA A 440 1.23 -14.17 -21.90
N GLY A 441 1.34 -15.30 -21.17
CA GLY A 441 0.54 -16.51 -21.36
C GLY A 441 -0.80 -16.52 -20.61
N THR A 442 -1.12 -15.48 -19.81
CA THR A 442 -2.43 -15.39 -19.16
C THR A 442 -3.51 -14.94 -20.13
N SER A 443 -4.73 -15.46 -19.95
CA SER A 443 -5.89 -14.99 -20.71
C SER A 443 -6.38 -13.64 -20.20
N LEU A 444 -6.73 -12.76 -21.14
CA LEU A 444 -7.14 -11.38 -20.88
C LEU A 444 -8.40 -11.35 -19.98
N ILE A 445 -9.34 -12.27 -20.21
CA ILE A 445 -10.62 -12.32 -19.49
C ILE A 445 -10.49 -13.04 -18.15
N ARG A 446 -9.97 -14.27 -18.11
CA ARG A 446 -9.94 -15.08 -16.85
C ARG A 446 -8.73 -14.79 -15.97
N GLY A 447 -7.56 -14.49 -16.55
CA GLY A 447 -6.33 -14.19 -15.81
C GLY A 447 -6.27 -12.72 -15.36
N LEU A 448 -6.32 -11.79 -16.31
CA LEU A 448 -6.25 -10.35 -16.02
C LEU A 448 -7.60 -9.73 -15.61
N GLY A 449 -8.70 -10.49 -15.65
CA GLY A 449 -10.02 -10.07 -15.18
C GLY A 449 -10.72 -9.04 -16.08
N TRP A 450 -10.32 -8.90 -17.35
CA TRP A 450 -10.88 -7.90 -18.26
C TRP A 450 -12.31 -8.27 -18.68
N ARG A 451 -13.25 -7.34 -18.49
CA ARG A 451 -14.68 -7.54 -18.72
C ARG A 451 -15.33 -6.30 -19.34
N GLY A 452 -16.33 -6.51 -20.20
CA GLY A 452 -17.07 -5.41 -20.84
C GLY A 452 -16.24 -4.74 -21.93
N ARG A 453 -15.82 -3.48 -21.70
CA ARG A 453 -15.00 -2.71 -22.64
C ARG A 453 -13.76 -2.14 -21.95
N MET A 454 -12.58 -2.58 -22.38
CA MET A 454 -11.28 -2.17 -21.84
C MET A 454 -10.61 -1.14 -22.76
N LEU A 455 -9.83 -0.20 -22.19
CA LEU A 455 -8.97 0.71 -22.95
C LEU A 455 -7.50 0.32 -22.76
N VAL A 456 -6.82 0.05 -23.87
CA VAL A 456 -5.39 -0.18 -23.98
C VAL A 456 -4.79 0.95 -24.81
N THR A 457 -3.65 1.48 -24.39
CA THR A 457 -2.90 2.52 -25.12
C THR A 457 -1.56 1.94 -25.55
N MET A 458 -1.28 1.97 -26.85
CA MET A 458 0.02 1.63 -27.41
C MET A 458 1.01 2.78 -27.19
N VAL A 459 2.24 2.46 -26.80
CA VAL A 459 3.34 3.41 -26.64
C VAL A 459 4.57 2.87 -27.38
N TRP A 460 5.22 3.72 -28.18
CA TRP A 460 6.47 3.36 -28.86
C TRP A 460 7.62 3.21 -27.84
N GLU A 461 8.47 2.20 -28.03
CA GLU A 461 9.72 2.09 -27.29
C GLU A 461 10.69 3.23 -27.64
N ALA A 462 11.60 3.54 -26.71
CA ALA A 462 12.49 4.71 -26.83
C ALA A 462 13.37 4.71 -28.10
N GLY A 463 13.72 3.53 -28.62
CA GLY A 463 14.57 3.36 -29.81
C GLY A 463 13.89 3.56 -31.16
N VAL A 464 12.55 3.74 -31.22
CA VAL A 464 11.83 3.92 -32.50
C VAL A 464 12.11 5.32 -33.08
N PRO A 465 12.66 5.47 -34.30
CA PRO A 465 12.96 6.78 -34.89
C PRO A 465 11.69 7.60 -35.14
N LEU A 466 11.79 8.94 -35.00
CA LEU A 466 10.63 9.84 -34.95
C LEU A 466 9.77 9.79 -36.23
N ASP A 467 10.41 9.73 -37.38
CA ASP A 467 9.79 9.73 -38.72
C ASP A 467 8.94 8.48 -38.98
N LYS A 468 9.20 7.39 -38.24
CA LYS A 468 8.40 6.15 -38.27
C LYS A 468 7.26 6.13 -37.25
N ARG A 469 7.09 7.17 -36.43
CA ARG A 469 6.00 7.25 -35.44
C ARG A 469 4.70 7.80 -36.03
N THR A 470 4.71 8.31 -37.26
CA THR A 470 3.56 8.84 -38.00
C THR A 470 2.98 7.83 -38.99
N GLY A 471 1.65 7.69 -39.04
CA GLY A 471 0.98 6.73 -39.92
C GLY A 471 1.10 5.29 -39.42
N VAL A 472 0.60 5.05 -38.20
CA VAL A 472 0.93 3.85 -37.41
C VAL A 472 0.26 2.59 -37.96
N LEU A 473 -1.00 2.71 -38.39
CA LEU A 473 -1.80 1.61 -38.93
C LEU A 473 -1.59 1.39 -40.45
N LYS A 474 -1.76 0.14 -40.90
CA LYS A 474 -1.81 -0.22 -42.33
C LYS A 474 -2.91 0.56 -43.05
N GLU A 475 -2.63 1.04 -44.26
CA GLU A 475 -3.51 1.95 -45.02
C GLU A 475 -4.90 1.37 -45.32
N SER A 476 -5.02 0.03 -45.43
CA SER A 476 -6.30 -0.68 -45.55
C SER A 476 -7.21 -0.52 -44.33
N LEU A 477 -6.64 -0.48 -43.12
CA LEU A 477 -7.38 -0.23 -41.87
C LEU A 477 -7.75 1.25 -41.74
N VAL A 478 -6.86 2.15 -42.15
CA VAL A 478 -7.12 3.60 -42.19
C VAL A 478 -8.26 3.94 -43.16
N GLY A 479 -8.32 3.28 -44.33
CA GLY A 479 -9.41 3.44 -45.30
C GLY A 479 -10.77 2.99 -44.78
N GLN A 480 -10.81 2.04 -43.84
CA GLN A 480 -12.04 1.57 -43.18
C GLN A 480 -12.43 2.39 -41.94
N ALA A 481 -11.64 3.41 -41.56
CA ALA A 481 -11.82 4.13 -40.30
C ALA A 481 -13.08 5.03 -40.31
N LYS A 482 -13.98 4.77 -39.36
CA LYS A 482 -15.24 5.51 -39.15
C LYS A 482 -15.02 6.68 -38.18
N GLU A 483 -15.91 7.66 -38.18
CA GLU A 483 -15.91 8.71 -37.16
C GLU A 483 -16.58 8.21 -35.87
N LEU A 484 -16.04 8.58 -34.71
CA LEU A 484 -16.55 8.13 -33.40
C LEU A 484 -17.75 8.98 -32.96
N SER A 485 -18.90 8.74 -33.58
CA SER A 485 -20.16 9.37 -33.15
C SER A 485 -20.56 8.89 -31.75
N VAL A 486 -20.74 9.83 -30.82
CA VAL A 486 -21.35 9.59 -29.52
C VAL A 486 -22.82 10.01 -29.63
N PRO A 487 -23.80 9.08 -29.52
CA PRO A 487 -25.20 9.44 -29.60
C PRO A 487 -25.56 10.35 -28.42
N GLN A 488 -25.97 11.59 -28.72
CA GLN A 488 -26.49 12.47 -27.69
C GLN A 488 -27.87 11.97 -27.23
N PRO A 489 -28.16 11.91 -25.92
CA PRO A 489 -29.54 11.84 -25.48
C PRO A 489 -30.23 13.13 -25.92
N VAL A 490 -31.29 13.01 -26.72
CA VAL A 490 -32.12 14.17 -27.06
C VAL A 490 -32.66 14.78 -25.78
N ALA A 491 -32.49 16.10 -25.62
CA ALA A 491 -33.00 16.86 -24.49
C ALA A 491 -34.54 16.98 -24.60
N GLY A 492 -35.23 15.89 -24.25
CA GLY A 492 -36.69 15.87 -24.11
C GLY A 492 -37.12 16.92 -23.08
N GLY A 493 -38.03 17.80 -23.48
CA GLY A 493 -38.48 18.92 -22.66
C GLY A 493 -39.11 18.48 -21.33
N ALA A 494 -39.04 19.36 -20.34
CA ALA A 494 -39.59 19.12 -19.00
C ALA A 494 -41.13 19.20 -18.97
N GLU A 495 -41.83 18.21 -19.53
CA GLU A 495 -43.25 17.98 -19.23
C GLU A 495 -43.40 17.26 -17.89
N GLY A 496 -44.00 17.95 -16.92
CA GLY A 496 -44.22 17.49 -15.54
C GLY A 496 -45.29 16.40 -15.40
N THR A 497 -45.12 15.27 -16.06
CA THR A 497 -46.06 14.13 -16.00
C THR A 497 -46.01 13.47 -14.62
N LYS A 498 -46.98 13.79 -13.76
CA LYS A 498 -47.09 13.22 -12.40
C LYS A 498 -47.29 11.70 -12.46
N GLY A 499 -46.23 10.96 -12.11
CA GLY A 499 -46.26 9.50 -11.91
C GLY A 499 -47.20 9.08 -10.78
N LYS A 500 -48.49 9.00 -11.09
CA LYS A 500 -49.55 8.67 -10.13
C LYS A 500 -49.51 7.18 -9.82
N VAL A 501 -49.12 6.84 -8.58
CA VAL A 501 -49.25 5.47 -8.06
C VAL A 501 -50.70 5.01 -8.17
N MET A 502 -50.91 3.87 -8.83
CA MET A 502 -52.21 3.20 -8.87
C MET A 502 -52.00 1.69 -8.76
N ASP A 503 -51.64 1.26 -7.56
CA ASP A 503 -51.77 -0.14 -7.16
C ASP A 503 -53.25 -0.56 -7.28
N LYS A 504 -53.50 -1.72 -7.91
CA LYS A 504 -54.85 -2.18 -8.24
C LYS A 504 -55.25 -3.35 -7.34
N MET A 505 -55.65 -3.05 -6.10
CA MET A 505 -56.35 -4.02 -5.25
C MET A 505 -57.88 -3.85 -5.34
N GLU A 506 -58.58 -4.93 -5.64
CA GLU A 506 -60.05 -4.94 -5.72
C GLU A 506 -60.73 -5.03 -4.34
N GLN A 507 -61.99 -4.62 -4.28
CA GLN A 507 -62.74 -4.46 -3.03
C GLN A 507 -63.10 -5.79 -2.36
N LYS A 508 -63.09 -5.80 -1.02
CA LYS A 508 -64.26 -6.26 -0.27
C LYS A 508 -64.39 -5.60 1.11
N LYS A 509 -65.64 -5.37 1.52
CA LYS A 509 -66.06 -4.96 2.89
C LYS A 509 -65.84 -6.17 3.84
N ASP A 510 -65.54 -5.99 5.13
CA ASP A 510 -66.39 -5.36 6.15
C ASP A 510 -65.52 -4.78 7.31
N GLY A 511 -66.00 -3.99 8.27
CA GLY A 511 -66.96 -4.39 9.32
C GLY A 511 -66.27 -4.38 10.69
N GLY A 512 -66.18 -3.22 11.36
CA GLY A 512 -65.24 -3.02 12.47
C GLY A 512 -65.76 -3.29 13.90
N LYS A 513 -64.91 -3.86 14.76
CA LYS A 513 -65.08 -3.86 16.24
C LYS A 513 -63.79 -4.26 17.00
N GLY A 514 -63.69 -3.86 18.27
CA GLY A 514 -62.94 -4.61 19.30
C GLY A 514 -61.43 -4.35 19.48
N LYS A 515 -61.04 -3.19 20.04
CA LYS A 515 -59.64 -2.90 20.45
C LYS A 515 -59.12 -3.73 21.65
N GLY A 516 -59.92 -4.63 22.22
CA GLY A 516 -59.57 -5.38 23.45
C GLY A 516 -58.83 -6.71 23.23
N ASP A 517 -58.89 -7.30 22.03
CA ASP A 517 -58.51 -8.70 21.83
C ASP A 517 -56.98 -8.93 21.72
N LEU A 518 -56.23 -7.91 21.32
CA LEU A 518 -54.79 -8.00 21.09
C LEU A 518 -53.98 -8.14 22.39
N GLU A 519 -54.39 -7.45 23.45
CA GLU A 519 -53.70 -7.45 24.75
C GLU A 519 -53.84 -8.82 25.46
N ALA A 520 -55.02 -9.43 25.35
CA ALA A 520 -55.26 -10.79 25.85
C ALA A 520 -54.39 -11.83 25.13
N LYS A 521 -54.16 -11.67 23.82
CA LYS A 521 -53.29 -12.54 23.03
C LYS A 521 -51.81 -12.37 23.36
N MET A 522 -51.32 -11.14 23.58
CA MET A 522 -49.93 -10.91 24.02
C MET A 522 -49.68 -11.47 25.43
N LYS A 523 -50.61 -11.27 26.38
CA LYS A 523 -50.49 -11.84 27.74
C LYS A 523 -50.43 -13.37 27.76
N LYS A 524 -50.96 -14.06 26.74
CA LYS A 524 -50.89 -15.52 26.60
C LYS A 524 -49.61 -16.03 25.92
N PHE A 525 -48.89 -15.18 25.19
CA PHE A 525 -47.61 -15.54 24.54
C PHE A 525 -46.37 -15.27 25.40
N LEU A 526 -46.45 -14.34 26.37
CA LEU A 526 -45.28 -13.89 27.15
C LEU A 526 -45.09 -14.56 28.53
N GLY A 527 -45.71 -15.72 28.76
CA GLY A 527 -45.28 -16.68 29.79
C GLY A 527 -45.49 -16.32 31.28
N PHE A 528 -45.95 -15.12 31.64
CA PHE A 528 -46.13 -14.69 33.03
C PHE A 528 -47.38 -15.29 33.72
N GLY A 529 -47.39 -16.61 33.88
CA GLY A 529 -48.32 -17.33 34.76
C GLY A 529 -47.71 -17.49 36.15
N LYS A 530 -48.38 -16.97 37.19
CA LYS A 530 -47.91 -17.10 38.58
C LYS A 530 -47.95 -18.56 39.07
N LYS A 531 -46.82 -19.07 39.52
CA LYS A 531 -46.70 -19.71 40.84
C LYS A 531 -45.28 -19.56 41.38
#